data_AF-R7V1U8-F1
#
_entry.id   AF-R7V1U8-F1
#
_cell.length_a   1.000
_cell.length_b   1.000
_cell.length_c   1.000
_cell.angle_alpha   90.00
_cell.angle_beta   90.00
_cell.angle_gamma   90.00
#
_symmetry.space_group_name_H-M   'P 1'
#
loop_
_entity.id
_entity.type
_entity.pdbx_description
1 polymer ?
#
loop_
_entity_poly.entity_id
_entity_poly.type
_entity_poly.pdbx_seq_one_letter_code
_entity_poly.pdbx_strand_id
1 'polypeptide(L)'
;MRTANELVDVVLVFGELRLACHKVILASSSYYFRRMFSGGLRESQSDEVAIKGIDAKTGKLLVKYLYSGKIDITEENAQNLLFASNMLLLDDLKAASEEFLCEHIQPSNCVSLLNLSHLYEIKDLVKRAQQFITDKWAEIS
;
A
#
# COMPACT_ATOMS: atom_id res chain seq x y z
N MET A 1 20.82 7.67 -10.74
CA MET A 1 19.45 8.21 -10.83
C MET A 1 18.85 8.45 -9.44
N ARG A 2 17.87 7.70 -8.89
CA ARG A 2 17.24 8.07 -7.60
C ARG A 2 18.22 8.12 -6.41
N THR A 3 19.03 7.09 -6.21
CA THR A 3 20.02 7.03 -5.10
C THR A 3 21.15 8.05 -5.24
N ALA A 4 21.40 8.52 -6.46
CA ALA A 4 22.37 9.57 -6.75
C ALA A 4 21.76 10.98 -6.72
N ASN A 5 20.46 11.10 -6.44
CA ASN A 5 19.69 12.35 -6.42
C ASN A 5 19.77 13.16 -7.72
N GLU A 6 19.86 12.46 -8.85
CA GLU A 6 19.92 13.07 -10.19
C GLU A 6 18.51 13.18 -10.79
N LEU A 7 18.19 14.33 -11.39
CA LEU A 7 16.92 14.57 -12.13
C LEU A 7 15.63 14.37 -11.31
N VAL A 8 15.74 14.34 -9.98
CA VAL A 8 14.58 14.31 -9.09
C VAL A 8 13.80 15.63 -9.20
N ASP A 9 12.48 15.53 -9.30
CA ASP A 9 11.56 16.65 -9.56
C ASP A 9 10.36 16.64 -8.60
N VAL A 10 10.38 15.75 -7.59
CA VAL A 10 9.42 15.72 -6.49
C VAL A 10 10.00 15.03 -5.25
N VAL A 11 9.57 15.46 -4.06
CA VAL A 11 9.82 14.81 -2.78
C VAL A 11 8.50 14.28 -2.23
N LEU A 12 8.41 12.96 -2.02
CA LEU A 12 7.29 12.35 -1.30
C LEU A 12 7.56 12.39 0.21
N VAL A 13 6.56 12.78 1.00
CA VAL A 13 6.66 12.91 2.45
C VAL A 13 5.72 11.91 3.14
N PHE A 14 6.28 11.06 3.99
CA PHE A 14 5.59 10.07 4.81
C PHE A 14 5.89 10.36 6.28
N GLY A 15 5.10 11.22 6.91
CA GLY A 15 5.41 11.76 8.24
C GLY A 15 6.71 12.56 8.22
N GLU A 16 7.74 12.10 8.93
CA GLU A 16 9.06 12.74 8.95
C GLU A 16 9.97 12.31 7.80
N LEU A 17 9.64 11.20 7.12
CA LEU A 17 10.45 10.66 6.04
C LEU A 17 10.23 11.45 4.75
N ARG A 18 11.33 11.94 4.15
CA ARG A 18 11.35 12.61 2.85
C ARG A 18 12.09 11.78 1.82
N LEU A 19 11.47 11.53 0.68
CA LEU A 19 12.03 10.71 -0.39
C LEU A 19 11.99 11.46 -1.73
N ALA A 20 13.17 11.88 -2.20
CA ALA A 20 13.34 12.43 -3.54
C ALA A 20 13.06 11.35 -4.61
N CYS A 21 12.23 11.71 -5.58
CA CYS A 21 11.66 10.83 -6.59
C CYS A 21 11.53 11.54 -7.95
N HIS A 22 11.10 10.79 -8.97
CA HIS A 22 10.81 11.30 -10.31
C HIS A 22 9.31 11.19 -10.59
N LYS A 23 8.64 12.30 -10.89
CA LYS A 23 7.21 12.36 -11.24
C LYS A 23 6.89 11.39 -12.37
N VAL A 24 7.78 11.31 -13.38
CA VAL A 24 7.60 10.41 -14.53
C VAL A 24 7.55 8.92 -14.14
N ILE A 25 8.43 8.47 -13.24
CA ILE A 25 8.46 7.07 -12.80
C ILE A 25 7.20 6.78 -11.98
N LEU A 26 6.88 7.65 -11.02
CA LEU A 26 5.68 7.50 -10.18
C LEU A 26 4.39 7.47 -11.03
N ALA A 27 4.25 8.37 -12.00
CA ALA A 27 3.10 8.45 -12.89
C ALA A 27 3.02 7.29 -13.89
N SER A 28 4.15 6.68 -14.25
CA SER A 28 4.15 5.48 -15.09
C SER A 28 3.60 4.27 -14.34
N SER A 29 3.94 4.14 -13.06
CA SER A 29 3.65 2.97 -12.23
C SER A 29 2.35 3.08 -11.40
N SER A 30 1.75 4.28 -11.29
CA SER A 30 0.57 4.51 -10.46
C SER A 30 -0.38 5.50 -11.12
N TYR A 31 -1.66 5.11 -11.25
CA TYR A 31 -2.70 5.99 -11.78
C TYR A 31 -2.98 7.18 -10.85
N TYR A 32 -2.84 6.99 -9.54
CA TYR A 32 -2.95 8.06 -8.55
C TYR A 32 -1.92 9.16 -8.82
N PHE A 33 -0.63 8.80 -8.91
CA PHE A 33 0.42 9.77 -9.20
C PHE A 33 0.30 10.37 -10.60
N ARG A 34 -0.14 9.57 -11.59
CA ARG A 34 -0.42 10.08 -12.92
C ARG A 34 -1.41 11.22 -12.88
N ARG A 35 -2.58 11.00 -12.25
CA ARG A 35 -3.61 12.05 -12.10
C ARG A 35 -3.10 13.25 -11.32
N MET A 36 -2.38 13.02 -10.23
CA MET A 36 -1.82 14.08 -9.39
C MET A 36 -0.88 15.00 -10.16
N PHE A 37 0.01 14.43 -10.99
CA PHE A 37 1.01 15.21 -11.71
C PHE A 37 0.54 15.72 -13.07
N SER A 38 -0.51 15.13 -13.67
CA SER A 38 -1.06 15.58 -14.95
C SER A 38 -2.17 16.63 -14.84
N GLY A 39 -2.85 16.72 -13.70
CA GLY A 39 -3.88 17.72 -13.47
C GLY A 39 -3.23 19.04 -13.06
N GLY A 40 -3.40 20.13 -13.82
CA GLY A 40 -2.80 21.46 -13.57
C GLY A 40 -3.18 22.17 -12.26
N LEU A 41 -3.55 21.41 -11.23
CA LEU A 41 -3.76 21.79 -9.84
C LEU A 41 -2.43 22.03 -9.13
N ARG A 42 -2.50 22.61 -7.92
CA ARG A 42 -1.32 23.05 -7.15
C ARG A 42 -0.32 21.93 -6.87
N GLU A 43 -0.81 20.70 -6.72
CA GLU A 43 -0.01 19.49 -6.50
C GLU A 43 0.87 19.13 -7.72
N SER A 44 0.43 19.43 -8.94
CA SER A 44 1.26 19.20 -10.15
C SER A 44 2.51 20.08 -10.17
N GLN A 45 2.42 21.27 -9.57
CA GLN A 45 3.52 22.23 -9.45
C GLN A 45 4.25 22.16 -8.11
N SER A 46 3.82 21.28 -7.19
CA SER A 46 4.49 21.11 -5.92
C SER A 46 5.75 20.28 -6.10
N ASP A 47 6.83 20.73 -5.47
CA ASP A 47 8.10 20.01 -5.38
C ASP A 47 8.11 19.04 -4.18
N GLU A 48 7.15 19.17 -3.25
CA GLU A 48 6.98 18.31 -2.08
C GLU A 48 5.50 17.88 -1.94
N VAL A 49 5.24 16.59 -1.79
CA VAL A 49 3.89 16.01 -1.70
C VAL A 49 3.78 15.14 -0.47
N ALA A 50 2.89 15.53 0.46
CA ALA A 50 2.61 14.75 1.66
C ALA A 50 1.59 13.65 1.40
N ILE A 51 2.02 12.40 1.60
CA ILE A 51 1.18 11.21 1.49
C ILE A 51 0.68 10.84 2.88
N LYS A 52 -0.54 11.28 3.19
CA LYS A 52 -1.17 11.03 4.48
C LYS A 52 -1.71 9.60 4.56
N GLY A 53 -1.73 9.03 5.77
CA GLY A 53 -2.26 7.68 6.02
C GLY A 53 -1.27 6.54 5.78
N ILE A 54 -0.10 6.80 5.19
CA ILE A 54 0.97 5.81 5.01
C ILE A 54 2.14 6.17 5.92
N ASP A 55 2.56 5.21 6.75
CA ASP A 55 3.70 5.38 7.63
C ASP A 55 5.04 5.32 6.85
N ALA A 56 6.11 5.80 7.48
CA ALA A 56 7.43 5.89 6.86
C ALA A 56 8.02 4.53 6.40
N LYS A 57 7.79 3.44 7.15
CA LYS A 57 8.31 2.10 6.80
C LYS A 57 7.62 1.62 5.52
N THR A 58 6.29 1.72 5.47
CA THR A 58 5.48 1.34 4.30
C THR A 58 5.79 2.25 3.11
N GLY A 59 5.88 3.56 3.30
CA GLY A 59 6.21 4.53 2.25
C GLY A 59 7.55 4.24 1.57
N LYS A 60 8.57 3.88 2.36
CA LYS A 60 9.89 3.49 1.83
C LYS A 60 9.82 2.24 0.95
N LEU A 61 9.05 1.24 1.36
CA LEU A 61 8.86 0.01 0.58
C LEU A 61 8.13 0.29 -0.73
N LEU A 62 7.08 1.11 -0.70
CA LEU A 62 6.31 1.49 -1.88
C LEU A 62 7.15 2.26 -2.89
N VAL A 63 7.97 3.21 -2.44
CA VAL A 63 8.88 3.92 -3.35
C VAL A 63 9.89 2.96 -3.97
N LYS A 64 10.39 1.95 -3.24
CA LYS A 64 11.24 0.92 -3.85
C LYS A 64 10.46 0.13 -4.90
N TYR A 65 9.25 -0.31 -4.58
CA TYR A 65 8.36 -1.05 -5.49
C TYR A 65 8.08 -0.28 -6.79
N LEU A 66 7.77 1.02 -6.71
CA LEU A 66 7.47 1.85 -7.88
C LEU A 66 8.64 1.95 -8.88
N TYR A 67 9.86 1.69 -8.43
CA TYR A 67 11.07 1.69 -9.26
C TYR A 67 11.50 0.29 -9.71
N SER A 68 11.26 -0.74 -8.89
CA SER A 68 11.76 -2.10 -9.14
C SER A 68 10.71 -3.05 -9.68
N GLY A 69 9.41 -2.75 -9.49
CA GLY A 69 8.30 -3.69 -9.65
C GLY A 69 8.31 -4.84 -8.64
N LYS A 70 9.14 -4.78 -7.60
CA LYS A 70 9.36 -5.87 -6.65
C LYS A 70 9.20 -5.41 -5.21
N ILE A 71 8.47 -6.19 -4.42
CA ILE A 71 8.25 -5.97 -2.99
C ILE A 71 7.98 -7.29 -2.31
N ASP A 72 8.53 -7.44 -1.10
CA ASP A 72 8.33 -8.63 -0.28
C ASP A 72 7.15 -8.37 0.66
N ILE A 73 6.12 -9.20 0.52
CA ILE A 73 4.92 -9.17 1.39
C ILE A 73 5.16 -10.14 2.55
N THR A 74 4.88 -9.66 3.76
CA THR A 74 5.12 -10.36 5.03
C THR A 74 3.95 -10.14 5.96
N GLU A 75 3.81 -10.98 6.99
CA GLU A 75 2.73 -10.84 7.99
C GLU A 75 2.72 -9.45 8.67
N GLU A 76 3.89 -8.84 8.88
CA GLU A 76 4.02 -7.53 9.49
C GLU A 76 3.55 -6.37 8.60
N ASN A 77 3.69 -6.50 7.27
CA ASN A 77 3.48 -5.38 6.34
C ASN A 77 2.24 -5.54 5.45
N ALA A 78 1.67 -6.74 5.32
CA ALA A 78 0.63 -7.05 4.36
C ALA A 78 -0.62 -6.17 4.50
N GLN A 79 -1.07 -5.89 5.74
CA GLN A 79 -2.23 -5.02 5.97
C GLN A 79 -1.95 -3.56 5.55
N ASN A 80 -0.76 -3.05 5.85
CA ASN A 80 -0.36 -1.69 5.47
C ASN A 80 -0.15 -1.57 3.96
N LEU A 81 0.41 -2.61 3.32
CA LEU A 81 0.57 -2.68 1.87
C LEU A 81 -0.78 -2.77 1.16
N LEU A 82 -1.76 -3.49 1.72
CA LEU A 82 -3.12 -3.52 1.20
C LEU A 82 -3.77 -2.12 1.26
N PHE A 83 -3.72 -1.45 2.42
CA PHE A 83 -4.25 -0.09 2.56
C PHE A 83 -3.59 0.88 1.56
N ALA A 84 -2.26 0.86 1.51
CA ALA A 84 -1.50 1.79 0.69
C ALA A 84 -1.63 1.54 -0.81
N SER A 85 -1.66 0.27 -1.23
CA SER A 85 -1.84 -0.09 -2.64
C SER A 85 -3.23 0.29 -3.14
N ASN A 86 -4.28 0.11 -2.31
CA ASN A 86 -5.61 0.62 -2.62
C ASN A 86 -5.64 2.15 -2.73
N MET A 87 -5.01 2.87 -1.79
CA MET A 87 -4.97 4.34 -1.80
C MET A 87 -4.22 4.91 -3.01
N LEU A 88 -3.10 4.27 -3.39
CA LEU A 88 -2.23 4.71 -4.49
C LEU A 88 -2.60 4.06 -5.84
N LEU A 89 -3.71 3.32 -5.90
CA LEU A 89 -4.21 2.64 -7.10
C LEU A 89 -3.14 1.75 -7.75
N LEU A 90 -2.56 0.86 -6.95
CA LEU A 90 -1.55 -0.13 -7.34
C LEU A 90 -2.20 -1.52 -7.36
N ASP A 91 -3.01 -1.79 -8.38
CA ASP A 91 -3.90 -2.96 -8.44
C ASP A 91 -3.16 -4.31 -8.30
N ASP A 92 -2.00 -4.46 -8.94
CA ASP A 92 -1.20 -5.69 -8.83
C ASP A 92 -0.71 -5.95 -7.40
N LEU A 93 -0.25 -4.90 -6.72
CA LEU A 93 0.20 -5.00 -5.32
C LEU A 93 -0.98 -5.21 -4.37
N LYS A 94 -2.13 -4.60 -4.68
CA LYS A 94 -3.38 -4.82 -3.93
C LYS A 94 -3.74 -6.30 -4.00
N ALA A 95 -3.87 -6.86 -5.20
CA ALA A 95 -4.21 -8.27 -5.40
C ALA A 95 -3.23 -9.21 -4.70
N ALA A 96 -1.91 -8.98 -4.84
CA ALA A 96 -0.90 -9.79 -4.16
C ALA A 96 -0.99 -9.70 -2.62
N SER A 97 -1.34 -8.52 -2.08
CA SER A 97 -1.54 -8.34 -0.63
C SER A 97 -2.81 -9.03 -0.15
N GLU A 98 -3.89 -8.99 -0.94
CA GLU A 98 -5.16 -9.69 -0.64
C GLU A 98 -4.96 -11.20 -0.61
N GLU A 99 -4.27 -11.75 -1.61
CA GLU A 99 -3.96 -13.18 -1.71
C GLU A 99 -3.13 -13.63 -0.52
N PHE A 100 -2.04 -12.92 -0.20
CA PHE A 100 -1.19 -13.22 0.95
C PHE A 100 -1.99 -13.25 2.26
N LEU A 101 -2.87 -12.26 2.48
CA LEU A 101 -3.70 -12.19 3.68
C LEU A 101 -4.75 -13.32 3.75
N CYS A 102 -5.28 -13.76 2.60
CA CYS A 102 -6.20 -14.90 2.54
C CYS A 102 -5.52 -16.23 2.91
N GLU A 103 -4.22 -16.36 2.65
CA GLU A 103 -3.43 -17.55 2.97
C GLU A 103 -2.89 -17.56 4.41
N HIS A 104 -2.73 -16.38 5.03
CA HIS A 104 -2.10 -16.21 6.34
C HIS A 104 -3.09 -15.74 7.42
N ILE A 105 -4.30 -16.30 7.43
CA ILE A 105 -5.29 -16.05 8.50
C ILE A 105 -4.85 -16.80 9.76
N GLN A 106 -4.75 -16.07 10.86
CA GLN A 106 -4.28 -16.54 12.16
C GLN A 106 -5.23 -16.05 13.28
N PRO A 107 -5.29 -16.72 14.44
CA PRO A 107 -6.14 -16.28 15.56
C PRO A 107 -5.85 -14.84 16.02
N SER A 108 -4.58 -14.41 15.94
CA SER A 108 -4.13 -13.07 16.31
C SER A 108 -4.58 -11.97 15.35
N ASN A 109 -4.90 -12.31 14.09
CA ASN A 109 -5.17 -11.34 13.04
C ASN A 109 -6.57 -11.48 12.42
N CYS A 110 -7.31 -12.57 12.67
CA CYS A 110 -8.52 -12.91 11.94
C CYS A 110 -9.65 -11.87 12.08
N VAL A 111 -9.80 -11.26 13.26
CA VAL A 111 -10.79 -10.18 13.48
C VAL A 111 -10.41 -8.92 12.71
N SER A 112 -9.14 -8.54 12.75
CA SER A 112 -8.62 -7.38 11.99
C SER A 112 -8.76 -7.61 10.49
N LEU A 113 -8.43 -8.81 10.00
CA LEU A 113 -8.60 -9.18 8.59
C LEU A 113 -10.08 -9.20 8.16
N LEU A 114 -10.99 -9.67 9.02
CA LEU A 114 -12.42 -9.60 8.74
C LEU A 114 -12.88 -8.14 8.57
N ASN A 115 -12.49 -7.25 9.48
CA ASN A 115 -12.84 -5.83 9.38
C ASN A 115 -12.26 -5.18 8.12
N LEU A 116 -10.99 -5.48 7.78
CA LEU A 116 -10.36 -4.98 6.56
C LEU A 116 -11.04 -5.53 5.30
N SER A 117 -11.41 -6.81 5.31
CA SER A 117 -12.09 -7.44 4.17
C SER A 117 -13.44 -6.81 3.87
N HIS A 118 -14.16 -6.36 4.90
CA HIS A 118 -15.38 -5.57 4.73
C HIS A 118 -15.08 -4.16 4.21
N LEU A 119 -14.06 -3.49 4.73
CA LEU A 119 -13.69 -2.13 4.33
C LEU A 119 -13.27 -2.04 2.85
N TYR A 120 -12.53 -3.03 2.35
CA TYR A 120 -12.05 -3.07 0.97
C TYR A 120 -12.87 -3.97 0.04
N GLU A 121 -14.00 -4.48 0.52
CA GLU A 121 -14.92 -5.35 -0.22
C GLU A 121 -14.25 -6.63 -0.79
N ILE A 122 -13.28 -7.20 -0.06
CA ILE A 122 -12.55 -8.42 -0.41
C ILE A 122 -13.38 -9.65 -0.04
N LYS A 123 -14.30 -10.02 -0.92
CA LYS A 123 -15.32 -11.06 -0.66
C LYS A 123 -14.72 -12.41 -0.22
N ASP A 124 -13.61 -12.82 -0.83
CA ASP A 124 -12.95 -14.09 -0.48
C ASP A 124 -12.34 -14.05 0.92
N LEU A 125 -11.74 -12.92 1.31
CA LEU A 125 -11.19 -12.74 2.65
C LEU A 125 -12.30 -12.69 3.70
N VAL A 126 -13.45 -12.06 3.41
CA VAL A 126 -14.64 -12.08 4.28
C VAL A 126 -15.05 -13.53 4.58
N LYS A 127 -15.24 -14.33 3.52
CA LYS A 127 -15.69 -15.72 3.64
C LYS A 127 -14.69 -16.55 4.44
N ARG A 128 -13.40 -16.46 4.11
CA ARG A 128 -12.34 -17.25 4.78
C ARG A 128 -12.15 -16.83 6.23
N ALA A 129 -12.16 -15.53 6.53
CA ALA A 129 -12.01 -15.03 7.89
C ALA A 129 -13.22 -15.41 8.77
N GLN A 130 -14.45 -15.29 8.26
CA GLN A 130 -15.66 -15.73 8.98
C GLN A 130 -15.65 -17.23 9.27
N GLN A 131 -15.28 -18.04 8.27
CA GLN A 131 -15.18 -19.48 8.44
C GLN A 131 -14.10 -19.83 9.48
N PHE A 132 -12.92 -19.20 9.40
CA PHE A 132 -11.86 -19.40 10.38
C PHE A 132 -12.29 -19.04 11.80
N ILE A 133 -12.96 -17.90 12.00
CA ILE A 133 -13.46 -17.47 13.31
C ILE A 133 -14.51 -18.45 13.86
N THR A 134 -15.39 -18.97 12.99
CA THR A 134 -16.43 -19.93 13.38
C THR A 134 -15.81 -21.27 13.78
N ASP A 135 -14.87 -21.78 12.99
CA ASP A 135 -14.22 -23.09 13.22
C ASP A 135 -13.29 -23.07 14.44
N LYS A 136 -12.67 -21.92 14.72
CA LYS A 136 -11.69 -21.73 15.80
C LYS A 136 -12.20 -20.93 16.98
N TRP A 137 -13.52 -20.72 17.09
CA TRP A 137 -14.12 -19.88 18.13
C TRP A 137 -13.65 -20.22 19.55
N ALA A 138 -13.53 -21.51 19.89
CA ALA A 138 -13.08 -21.97 21.21
C ALA A 138 -11.58 -21.71 21.51
N GLU A 139 -10.76 -21.46 20.50
CA GLU A 139 -9.34 -21.08 20.64
C GLU A 139 -9.15 -19.55 20.68
N ILE A 140 -10.18 -18.78 20.30
CA ILE A 140 -10.14 -17.31 20.18
C ILE A 140 -10.96 -16.63 21.30
N SER A 141 -11.85 -17.35 21.99
CA SER A 141 -12.70 -16.86 23.10
C SER A 141 -12.01 -16.82 24.46
#